data_AF-A0A6V7KM34-F1
#
_entry.id   AF-A0A6V7KM34-F1
#
_cell.length_a   1.000
_cell.length_b   1.000
_cell.length_c   1.000
_cell.angle_alpha   90.00
_cell.angle_beta   90.00
_cell.angle_gamma   90.00
#
_symmetry.space_group_name_H-M   'P 1'
#
loop_
_entity.id
_entity.type
_entity.pdbx_description
1 polymer ?
#
loop_
_entity_poly.entity_id
_entity_poly.type
_entity_poly.pdbx_seq_one_letter_code
_entity_poly.pdbx_strand_id
1 'polypeptide(L)'
;RFNGNILQKKQPGSSKPQQYCCVAIGSRDRSLSVWLTSLKRPLVVIHDLFTHSVMDLSWSPCGLRLAACSWDGSLAFVEFTQKELGQPLDPAEQ
;
A
#
# COMPACT_ATOMS: atom_id res chain seq x y z
N ARG A 1 -7.61 -4.12 0.87
CA ARG A 1 -7.28 -4.49 -0.53
C ARG A 1 -5.80 -4.83 -0.61
N PHE A 2 -5.49 -6.06 -0.99
CA PHE A 2 -4.11 -6.50 -1.19
C PHE A 2 -3.55 -5.84 -2.45
N ASN A 3 -2.27 -5.48 -2.38
CA ASN A 3 -1.50 -5.16 -3.58
C ASN A 3 -1.31 -6.45 -4.37
N GLY A 4 -1.51 -6.39 -5.69
CA GLY A 4 -1.35 -7.55 -6.57
C GLY A 4 0.11 -8.01 -6.72
N ASN A 5 1.06 -7.16 -6.32
CA ASN A 5 2.49 -7.45 -6.40
C ASN A 5 3.02 -7.91 -5.03
N ILE A 6 3.87 -8.94 -5.06
CA ILE A 6 4.81 -9.19 -3.96
C ILE A 6 5.93 -8.16 -4.07
N LEU A 7 6.27 -7.54 -2.94
CA LEU A 7 7.31 -6.51 -2.88
C LEU A 7 8.57 -7.08 -2.24
N GLN A 8 9.72 -6.56 -2.63
CA GLN A 8 11.01 -6.93 -2.07
C GLN A 8 11.89 -5.74 -1.74
N LYS A 9 12.70 -5.89 -0.69
CA LYS A 9 13.72 -4.91 -0.29
C LYS A 9 14.94 -5.60 0.29
N LYS A 10 16.13 -5.11 -0.08
CA LYS A 10 17.38 -5.60 0.49
C LYS A 10 17.55 -5.08 1.91
N GLN A 11 17.65 -5.99 2.87
CA GLN A 11 17.95 -5.62 4.25
C GLN A 11 19.47 -5.49 4.46
N PRO A 12 19.93 -4.51 5.26
CA PRO A 12 21.34 -4.43 5.65
C PRO A 12 21.77 -5.72 6.34
N GLY A 13 22.86 -6.33 5.87
CA GLY A 13 23.41 -7.57 6.45
C GLY A 13 22.82 -8.88 5.91
N SER A 14 21.83 -8.84 5.01
CA SER A 14 21.31 -10.02 4.32
C SER A 14 21.83 -10.13 2.88
N SER A 15 22.21 -11.35 2.47
CA SER A 15 22.59 -11.64 1.07
C SER A 15 21.38 -11.75 0.14
N LYS A 16 20.20 -12.09 0.67
CA LYS A 16 18.95 -12.21 -0.10
C LYS A 16 17.98 -11.06 0.21
N PRO A 17 17.21 -10.57 -0.78
CA PRO A 17 16.16 -9.60 -0.54
C PRO A 17 15.04 -10.23 0.30
N GLN A 18 14.47 -9.46 1.22
CA GLN A 18 13.28 -9.87 1.96
C GLN A 18 12.05 -9.56 1.11
N GLN A 19 11.23 -10.57 0.84
CA GLN A 19 9.95 -10.44 0.17
C GLN A 19 8.82 -10.29 1.20
N TYR A 20 7.77 -9.55 0.84
CA TYR A 20 6.62 -9.29 1.69
C TYR A 20 5.40 -8.83 0.87
N CYS A 21 4.21 -8.95 1.46
CA CYS A 21 2.98 -8.48 0.86
C CYS A 21 2.62 -7.08 1.38
N CYS A 22 1.90 -6.31 0.57
CA CYS A 22 1.34 -5.02 0.94
C CYS A 22 -0.19 -5.06 0.94
N VAL A 23 -0.81 -4.43 1.93
CA VAL A 23 -2.27 -4.31 2.02
C VAL A 23 -2.66 -2.89 2.42
N ALA A 24 -3.65 -2.34 1.72
CA ALA A 24 -4.29 -1.09 2.10
C ALA A 24 -5.63 -1.35 2.75
N ILE A 25 -5.95 -0.60 3.79
CA ILE A 25 -7.21 -0.68 4.54
C ILE A 25 -7.82 0.72 4.57
N GLY A 26 -9.04 0.84 4.07
CA GLY A 26 -9.86 2.03 4.20
C GLY A 26 -10.94 1.77 5.25
N SER A 27 -11.29 2.79 6.03
CA SER A 27 -12.23 2.66 7.14
C SER A 27 -13.36 3.68 7.04
N ARG A 28 -14.47 3.38 7.74
CA ARG A 28 -15.61 4.29 7.90
C ARG A 28 -15.28 5.50 8.78
N ASP A 29 -14.21 5.43 9.56
CA ASP A 29 -13.67 6.56 10.34
C ASP A 29 -12.90 7.58 9.48
N ARG A 30 -12.99 7.47 8.15
CA ARG A 30 -12.31 8.34 7.16
C ARG A 30 -10.79 8.17 7.10
N SER A 31 -10.25 7.13 7.74
CA SER A 31 -8.82 6.82 7.68
C SER A 31 -8.47 5.82 6.59
N LEU A 32 -7.23 5.93 6.11
CA LEU A 32 -6.57 4.98 5.22
C LEU A 32 -5.26 4.55 5.86
N SER A 33 -4.99 3.25 5.92
CA SER A 33 -3.71 2.71 6.37
C SER A 33 -3.11 1.74 5.37
N VAL A 34 -1.78 1.73 5.27
CA VAL A 34 -1.04 0.79 4.44
C VAL A 34 -0.08 -0.02 5.32
N TRP A 35 -0.09 -1.32 5.11
CA TRP A 35 0.63 -2.30 5.92
C TRP A 35 1.51 -3.17 5.05
N LEU A 36 2.69 -3.49 5.60
CA LEU A 36 3.62 -4.45 5.02
C LEU A 36 3.76 -5.63 5.97
N THR A 37 3.73 -6.86 5.46
CA THR A 37 3.88 -8.06 6.31
C THR A 37 5.27 -8.17 6.94
N SER A 38 6.26 -7.42 6.43
CA SER A 38 7.60 -7.32 7.00
C SER A 38 7.73 -6.34 8.17
N LEU A 39 6.72 -5.50 8.44
CA LEU A 39 6.74 -4.50 9.50
C LEU A 39 5.76 -4.86 10.62
N LYS A 40 6.14 -4.55 11.88
CA LYS A 40 5.27 -4.73 13.06
C LYS A 40 4.20 -3.64 13.21
N ARG A 41 4.33 -2.55 12.45
CA ARG A 41 3.49 -1.35 12.50
C ARG A 41 3.07 -0.99 11.08
N PRO A 42 1.96 -0.26 10.89
CA PRO A 42 1.59 0.23 9.57
C PRO A 42 2.72 1.09 9.02
N LEU A 43 2.92 1.03 7.70
CA LEU A 43 3.85 1.91 7.01
C LEU A 43 3.37 3.37 7.09
N VAL A 44 2.07 3.57 6.89
CA VAL A 44 1.43 4.87 6.98
C VAL A 44 -0.01 4.73 7.46
N VAL A 45 -0.47 5.74 8.20
CA VAL A 45 -1.86 5.96 8.54
C VAL A 45 -2.18 7.41 8.21
N ILE A 46 -3.21 7.63 7.40
CA ILE A 46 -3.72 8.94 7.02
C ILE A 46 -5.09 9.07 7.67
N HIS A 47 -5.23 10.06 8.56
CA HIS A 47 -6.51 10.41 9.18
C HIS A 47 -7.19 11.52 8.40
N ASP A 48 -8.51 11.56 8.47
CA ASP A 48 -9.34 12.59 7.83
C ASP A 48 -8.98 12.81 6.35
N LEU A 49 -8.69 11.71 5.63
CA LEU A 49 -8.36 11.74 4.21
C LEU A 49 -9.51 12.31 3.36
N PHE A 50 -10.73 12.03 3.83
CA PHE A 50 -11.98 12.42 3.20
C PHE A 50 -12.91 13.03 4.24
N THR A 51 -13.99 13.65 3.77
CA THR A 51 -15.05 14.17 4.66
C THR A 51 -16.08 13.10 5.05
N HIS A 52 -16.10 11.98 4.33
CA HIS A 52 -16.92 10.80 4.64
C HIS A 52 -16.13 9.48 4.51
N SER A 53 -16.77 8.36 4.84
CA SER A 53 -16.20 7.00 4.81
C SER A 53 -15.46 6.65 3.52
N VAL A 54 -14.32 5.96 3.66
CA VAL A 54 -13.66 5.29 2.53
C VAL A 54 -14.53 4.11 2.08
N MET A 55 -14.84 4.04 0.79
CA MET A 55 -15.75 3.05 0.22
C MET A 55 -15.01 1.94 -0.52
N ASP A 56 -13.98 2.29 -1.29
CA ASP A 56 -13.15 1.32 -2.00
C ASP A 56 -11.72 1.81 -2.18
N LEU A 57 -10.83 0.86 -2.45
CA LEU A 57 -9.42 1.05 -2.74
C LEU A 57 -9.00 0.18 -3.93
N SER A 58 -8.11 0.69 -4.77
CA SER A 58 -7.53 -0.09 -5.87
C SER A 58 -6.06 0.22 -6.06
N TRP A 59 -5.23 -0.82 -6.07
CA TRP A 59 -3.81 -0.71 -6.37
C TRP A 59 -3.61 -0.67 -7.89
N SER A 60 -2.67 0.16 -8.33
CA SER A 60 -2.22 0.10 -9.72
C SER A 60 -1.48 -1.22 -10.00
N PRO A 61 -1.47 -1.68 -11.26
CA PRO A 61 -0.67 -2.85 -11.66
C PRO A 61 0.82 -2.70 -11.36
N CYS A 62 1.36 -1.46 -11.39
CA CYS A 62 2.77 -1.21 -11.04
C CYS A 62 3.06 -1.33 -9.54
N GLY A 63 2.05 -1.55 -8.69
CA GLY A 63 2.23 -1.85 -7.26
C GLY A 63 2.66 -0.67 -6.38
N LEU A 64 2.83 0.52 -6.94
CA LEU A 64 3.32 1.71 -6.20
C LEU A 64 2.28 2.83 -6.09
N ARG A 65 1.09 2.67 -6.67
CA ARG A 65 0.01 3.68 -6.60
C ARG A 65 -1.26 3.06 -6.08
N LEU A 66 -1.99 3.83 -5.27
CA LEU A 66 -3.26 3.44 -4.68
C LEU A 66 -4.28 4.53 -4.97
N ALA A 67 -5.40 4.16 -5.55
CA ALA A 67 -6.59 5.00 -5.63
C ALA A 67 -7.53 4.66 -4.47
N ALA A 68 -8.16 5.69 -3.90
CA ALA A 68 -9.19 5.56 -2.88
C ALA A 68 -10.40 6.40 -3.27
N CYS A 69 -11.60 5.92 -2.97
CA CYS A 69 -12.84 6.67 -3.16
C CYS A 69 -13.64 6.78 -1.85
N SER A 70 -14.39 7.86 -1.74
CA SER A 70 -15.24 8.16 -0.59
C SER A 70 -16.69 8.33 -1.01
N TRP A 71 -17.58 8.14 -0.04
CA TRP A 71 -19.00 8.43 -0.20
C TRP A 71 -19.30 9.91 -0.47
N ASP A 72 -18.38 10.82 -0.09
CA ASP A 72 -18.53 12.26 -0.38
C ASP A 72 -18.32 12.62 -1.86
N GLY A 73 -18.06 11.62 -2.71
CA GLY A 73 -17.88 11.78 -4.15
C GLY A 73 -16.45 12.16 -4.57
N SER A 74 -15.53 12.30 -3.62
CA SER A 74 -14.13 12.60 -3.91
C SER A 74 -13.27 11.34 -4.07
N LEU A 75 -12.12 11.53 -4.73
CA LEU A 75 -11.10 10.51 -4.95
C LEU A 75 -9.75 11.02 -4.41
N ALA A 76 -8.95 10.10 -3.89
CA ALA A 76 -7.57 10.37 -3.53
C ALA A 76 -6.65 9.40 -4.27
N PHE A 77 -5.51 9.91 -4.72
CA PHE A 77 -4.42 9.12 -5.26
C PHE A 77 -3.22 9.22 -4.33
N VAL A 78 -2.69 8.08 -3.94
CA VAL A 78 -1.50 7.95 -3.11
C VAL A 78 -0.41 7.28 -3.94
N GLU A 79 0.73 7.93 -4.07
CA GLU A 79 1.91 7.39 -4.76
C GLU A 79 3.02 7.15 -3.74
N PHE A 80 3.65 5.98 -3.86
CA PHE A 80 4.75 5.57 -3.02
C PHE A 80 6.01 5.45 -3.86
N THR A 81 7.14 5.79 -3.25
CA THR A 81 8.45 5.52 -3.83
C THR A 81 8.86 4.07 -3.56
N GLN A 82 9.77 3.55 -4.41
CA GLN A 82 10.41 2.25 -4.14
C GLN A 82 11.21 2.24 -2.83
N LYS A 83 11.62 3.40 -2.32
CA LYS A 83 12.30 3.48 -1.02
C LYS A 83 11.35 3.19 0.13
N GLU A 84 10.09 3.59 0.01
CA GLU A 84 9.05 3.39 1.03
C GLU A 84 8.47 1.98 0.97
N LEU A 85 7.93 1.58 -0.18
CA LEU A 85 7.27 0.28 -0.35
C LEU A 85 8.22 -0.87 -0.68
N GLY A 86 9.34 -0.59 -1.35
CA GLY A 86 10.18 -1.61 -1.98
C GLY A 86 9.92 -1.73 -3.48
N GLN A 87 10.52 -2.74 -4.11
CA GLN A 87 10.37 -3.03 -5.53
C GLN A 87 9.39 -4.18 -5.73
N PRO A 88 8.40 -4.07 -6.63
CA PRO A 88 7.64 -5.22 -7.11
C PRO A 88 8.57 -6.31 -7.65
N LEU A 89 8.24 -7.57 -7.39
CA LEU A 89 8.89 -8.69 -8.08
C LEU A 89 8.57 -8.66 -9.57
N ASP A 90 9.51 -9.17 -10.37
CA ASP A 90 9.24 -9.38 -11.78
C ASP A 90 8.13 -10.44 -11.92
N PRO A 91 7.16 -10.29 -12.85
CA PRO A 91 6.06 -11.25 -13.00
C PRO A 91 6.49 -12.69 -13.28
N ALA A 92 7.71 -12.90 -13.80
CA ALA A 92 8.28 -14.23 -14.03
C ALA A 92 8.76 -14.91 -12.73
N GLU A 93 8.95 -14.15 -11.67
CA GLU A 93 9.46 -14.61 -10.36
C GLU A 93 8.35 -14.69 -9.29
N GLN A 94 7.10 -14.34 -9.65
CA GLN A 94 5.98 -14.18 -8.72
C GLN A 94 5.13 -15.46 -8.59
#